data_AF-A0A932KXW8-F1
#
_entry.id   AF-A0A932KXW8-F1
#
_cell.length_a   1.000
_cell.length_b   1.000
_cell.length_c   1.000
_cell.angle_alpha   90.00
_cell.angle_beta   90.00
_cell.angle_gamma   90.00
#
_symmetry.space_group_name_H-M   'P 1'
#
loop_
_entity.id
_entity.type
_entity.pdbx_description
1 polymer ?
#
loop_
_entity_poly.entity_id
_entity_poly.type
_entity_poly.pdbx_seq_one_letter_code
_entity_poly.pdbx_strand_id
1 'polypeptide(L)'
;MKKTLIALMAALPVFITLPASAQQGEIGKDNREIRQDRRDLKKDNREIGQDRRKEVHDRNELRKERREGDKDGIAKERAELRKDRKDMRDDMKERREDRKELNKDRKERREDRKERREDR
;
A
#
# COMPACT_ATOMS: atom_id res chain seq x y z
N MET A 1 -12.46 4.16 14.73
CA MET A 1 -12.29 2.83 14.09
C MET A 1 -10.81 2.60 13.87
N LYS A 2 -10.20 1.59 14.50
CA LYS A 2 -8.79 1.24 14.29
C LYS A 2 -8.71 0.63 12.89
N LYS A 3 -8.26 1.42 11.91
CA LYS A 3 -8.07 0.97 10.53
C LYS A 3 -6.86 0.04 10.53
N THR A 4 -7.11 -1.24 10.35
CA THR A 4 -6.06 -2.24 10.12
C THR A 4 -5.49 -1.96 8.74
N LEU A 5 -4.44 -1.13 8.69
CA LEU A 5 -3.46 -1.18 7.63
C LEU A 5 -3.05 -2.64 7.52
N ILE A 6 -3.35 -3.25 6.39
CA ILE A 6 -2.80 -4.55 6.05
C ILE A 6 -1.35 -4.24 5.75
N ALA A 7 -0.53 -4.23 6.80
CA ALA A 7 0.91 -4.17 6.67
C ALA A 7 1.29 -5.28 5.70
N LEU A 8 1.78 -4.89 4.52
CA LEU A 8 2.37 -5.80 3.56
C LEU A 8 3.50 -6.48 4.31
N MET A 9 3.25 -7.71 4.77
CA MET A 9 4.26 -8.56 5.40
C MET A 9 5.23 -8.92 4.30
N ALA A 10 6.21 -8.04 4.09
CA ALA A 10 7.33 -8.24 3.19
C ALA A 10 8.05 -9.52 3.64
N ALA A 11 7.75 -10.64 2.97
CA ALA A 11 8.57 -11.82 3.04
C ALA A 11 9.85 -11.52 2.27
N LEU A 12 10.81 -10.87 2.94
CA LEU A 12 12.16 -10.68 2.41
C LEU A 12 12.74 -12.06 2.05
N PRO A 13 13.12 -12.32 0.79
CA PRO A 13 13.74 -13.58 0.45
C PRO A 13 15.16 -13.57 1.01
N VAL A 14 15.40 -14.47 1.95
CA VAL A 14 16.75 -14.86 2.34
C VAL A 14 17.36 -15.58 1.13
N PHE A 15 18.34 -14.96 0.49
CA PHE A 15 19.11 -15.56 -0.61
C PHE A 15 19.83 -16.81 -0.09
N ILE A 16 19.25 -17.98 -0.31
CA ILE A 16 19.92 -19.27 -0.15
C ILE A 16 20.08 -19.82 -1.56
N THR A 17 21.32 -20.01 -2.00
CA THR A 17 21.63 -20.69 -3.27
C THR A 17 21.17 -22.15 -3.15
N LEU A 18 19.94 -22.42 -3.60
CA LEU A 18 19.32 -23.74 -3.56
C LEU A 18 19.46 -24.45 -4.90
N PRO A 19 19.54 -25.81 -4.91
CA PRO A 19 19.68 -26.60 -6.13
C PRO A 19 18.50 -26.38 -7.10
N ALA A 20 18.74 -26.48 -8.41
CA ALA A 20 17.81 -26.14 -9.50
C ALA A 20 16.40 -26.79 -9.41
N SER A 21 16.24 -27.90 -8.70
CA SER A 21 14.94 -28.55 -8.44
C SER A 21 14.10 -27.84 -7.37
N ALA A 22 14.72 -27.10 -6.44
CA ALA A 22 14.05 -26.27 -5.44
C ALA A 22 13.58 -24.92 -6.03
N GLN A 23 14.35 -24.34 -6.96
CA GLN A 23 14.02 -23.07 -7.65
C GLN A 23 12.74 -23.13 -8.49
N GLN A 24 12.33 -24.31 -8.98
CA GLN A 24 11.07 -24.46 -9.71
C GLN A 24 9.83 -24.26 -8.82
N GLY A 25 9.94 -24.63 -7.54
CA GLY A 25 8.92 -24.37 -6.53
C GLY A 25 8.89 -22.91 -6.09
N GLU A 26 10.04 -22.24 -6.07
CA GLU A 26 10.20 -20.83 -5.67
C GLU A 26 9.59 -19.87 -6.70
N ILE A 27 9.88 -20.04 -8.00
CA ILE A 27 9.28 -19.19 -9.05
C ILE A 27 7.73 -19.28 -9.03
N GLY A 28 7.18 -20.45 -8.69
CA GLY A 28 5.74 -20.62 -8.51
C GLY A 28 5.18 -19.81 -7.33
N LYS A 29 5.93 -19.78 -6.22
CA LYS A 29 5.61 -19.01 -5.00
C LYS A 29 5.74 -17.51 -5.25
N ASP A 30 6.84 -17.03 -5.85
CA ASP A 30 7.06 -15.61 -6.15
C ASP A 30 5.97 -15.04 -7.04
N ASN A 31 5.53 -15.80 -8.06
CA ASN A 31 4.42 -15.38 -8.91
C ASN A 31 3.08 -15.29 -8.16
N ARG A 32 2.90 -16.08 -7.09
CA ARG A 32 1.72 -16.03 -6.23
C ARG A 32 1.77 -14.80 -5.32
N GLU A 33 2.93 -14.52 -4.73
CA GLU A 33 3.19 -13.34 -3.89
C GLU A 33 3.01 -12.04 -4.68
N ILE A 34 3.68 -11.90 -5.83
CA ILE A 34 3.52 -10.74 -6.73
C ILE A 34 2.05 -10.52 -7.15
N ARG A 35 1.25 -11.59 -7.26
CA ARG A 35 -0.20 -11.48 -7.56
C ARG A 35 -0.99 -11.00 -6.35
N GLN A 36 -0.61 -11.43 -5.16
CA GLN A 36 -1.21 -11.00 -3.90
C GLN A 36 -0.91 -9.51 -3.66
N ASP A 37 0.35 -9.09 -3.75
CA ASP A 37 0.74 -7.68 -3.52
C ASP A 37 0.01 -6.73 -4.49
N ARG A 38 -0.21 -7.16 -5.73
CA ARG A 38 -1.02 -6.38 -6.68
C ARG A 38 -2.48 -6.24 -6.28
N ARG A 39 -3.06 -7.27 -5.66
CA ARG A 39 -4.44 -7.21 -5.15
C ARG A 39 -4.50 -6.28 -3.95
N ASP A 40 -3.52 -6.35 -3.07
CA ASP A 40 -3.43 -5.54 -1.87
C ASP A 40 -3.24 -4.06 -2.25
N LEU A 41 -2.29 -3.74 -3.14
CA LEU A 41 -2.15 -2.38 -3.70
C LEU A 41 -3.44 -1.87 -4.35
N LYS A 42 -4.22 -2.72 -5.01
CA LYS A 42 -5.51 -2.31 -5.59
C LYS A 42 -6.53 -1.99 -4.50
N LYS A 43 -6.54 -2.73 -3.41
CA LYS A 43 -7.39 -2.50 -2.24
C LYS A 43 -7.00 -1.19 -1.55
N ASP A 44 -5.72 -0.95 -1.31
CA ASP A 44 -5.22 0.28 -0.69
C ASP A 44 -5.56 1.51 -1.54
N ASN A 45 -5.40 1.40 -2.88
CA ASN A 45 -5.81 2.45 -3.80
C ASN A 45 -7.30 2.79 -3.68
N ARG A 46 -8.16 1.79 -3.44
CA ARG A 46 -9.59 1.99 -3.24
C ARG A 46 -9.88 2.66 -1.90
N GLU A 47 -9.22 2.21 -0.83
CA GLU A 47 -9.37 2.75 0.52
C GLU A 47 -8.93 4.21 0.60
N ILE A 48 -7.76 4.53 0.05
CA ILE A 48 -7.28 5.92 -0.03
C ILE A 48 -8.20 6.79 -0.88
N GLY A 49 -8.77 6.22 -1.95
CA GLY A 49 -9.78 6.89 -2.75
C GLY A 49 -11.07 7.21 -1.97
N GLN A 50 -11.49 6.32 -1.05
CA GLN A 50 -12.64 6.57 -0.17
C GLN A 50 -12.33 7.61 0.90
N ASP A 51 -11.17 7.53 1.53
CA ASP A 51 -10.78 8.48 2.57
C ASP A 51 -10.59 9.90 2.00
N ARG A 52 -10.09 10.03 0.77
CA ARG A 52 -10.09 11.32 0.06
C ARG A 52 -11.49 11.89 -0.17
N ARG A 53 -12.50 11.05 -0.43
CA ARG A 53 -13.89 11.51 -0.58
C ARG A 53 -14.46 12.00 0.74
N LYS A 54 -14.17 11.30 1.85
CA LYS A 54 -14.56 11.73 3.20
C LYS A 54 -13.91 13.07 3.55
N GLU A 55 -12.60 13.23 3.34
CA GLU A 55 -11.92 14.51 3.60
C GLU A 55 -12.56 15.69 2.82
N VAL A 56 -13.01 15.45 1.59
CA VAL A 56 -13.73 16.48 0.80
C VAL A 56 -15.11 16.78 1.39
N HIS A 57 -15.82 15.77 1.87
CA HIS A 57 -17.11 15.93 2.55
C HIS A 57 -16.95 16.75 3.83
N ASP A 58 -16.05 16.34 4.73
CA ASP A 58 -15.82 16.98 6.03
C ASP A 58 -15.34 18.44 5.84
N ARG A 59 -14.52 18.70 4.82
CA ARG A 59 -14.13 20.08 4.47
C ARG A 59 -15.31 20.94 4.02
N ASN A 60 -16.31 20.35 3.36
CA ASN A 60 -17.51 21.07 2.95
C ASN A 60 -18.44 21.32 4.15
N GLU A 61 -18.58 20.36 5.07
CA GLU A 61 -19.30 20.50 6.35
C GLU A 61 -18.69 21.65 7.16
N LEU A 62 -17.38 21.61 7.43
CA LEU A 62 -16.63 22.72 8.04
C LEU A 62 -16.89 24.09 7.39
N ARG A 63 -17.04 24.12 6.06
CA ARG A 63 -17.30 25.36 5.34
C ARG A 63 -18.72 25.88 5.60
N LYS A 64 -19.71 25.00 5.80
CA LYS A 64 -21.06 25.36 6.21
C LYS A 64 -21.09 25.80 7.67
N GLU A 65 -20.49 25.03 8.58
CA GLU A 65 -20.41 25.38 10.01
C GLU A 65 -19.73 26.74 10.20
N ARG A 66 -18.67 27.03 9.44
CA ARG A 66 -18.03 28.36 9.44
C ARG A 66 -18.92 29.49 8.95
N ARG A 67 -19.89 29.21 8.07
CA ARG A 67 -20.89 30.21 7.66
C ARG A 67 -21.95 30.40 8.74
N GLU A 68 -22.28 29.35 9.47
CA GLU A 68 -23.28 29.33 10.54
C GLU A 68 -22.74 29.86 11.87
N GLY A 69 -21.41 29.93 12.04
CA GLY A 69 -20.74 30.62 13.14
C GLY A 69 -20.41 29.75 14.36
N ASP A 70 -20.54 28.42 14.26
CA ASP A 70 -20.17 27.49 15.33
C ASP A 70 -18.63 27.38 15.44
N LYS A 71 -18.05 28.06 16.44
CA LYS A 71 -16.59 28.09 16.63
C LYS A 71 -16.05 26.83 17.29
N ASP A 72 -16.85 26.13 18.08
CA ASP A 72 -16.42 24.95 18.85
C ASP A 72 -16.43 23.70 17.98
N GLY A 73 -17.41 23.56 17.06
CA GLY A 73 -17.43 22.54 16.01
C GLY A 73 -16.20 22.62 15.11
N ILE A 74 -15.88 23.83 14.63
CA ILE A 74 -14.75 24.08 13.72
C ILE A 74 -13.40 23.66 14.31
N ALA A 75 -13.19 23.87 15.62
CA ALA A 75 -11.92 23.54 16.27
C ALA A 75 -11.69 22.03 16.33
N LYS A 76 -12.74 21.27 16.69
CA LYS A 76 -12.70 19.80 16.73
C LYS A 76 -12.50 19.22 15.33
N GLU A 77 -13.29 19.67 14.37
CA GLU A 77 -13.27 19.12 13.01
C GLU A 77 -11.96 19.49 12.27
N ARG A 78 -11.34 20.64 12.58
CA ARG A 78 -9.96 20.96 12.13
C ARG A 78 -8.92 19.99 12.71
N ALA A 79 -9.04 19.61 13.98
CA ALA A 79 -8.12 18.67 14.60
C ALA A 79 -8.24 17.29 13.98
N GLU A 80 -9.47 16.83 13.72
CA GLU A 80 -9.75 15.58 13.02
C GLU A 80 -9.21 15.59 11.59
N LEU A 81 -9.48 16.63 10.79
CA LEU A 81 -8.90 16.78 9.45
C LEU A 81 -7.37 16.76 9.45
N ARG A 82 -6.73 17.33 10.47
CA ARG A 82 -5.26 17.31 10.58
C ARG A 82 -4.75 15.89 10.82
N LYS A 83 -5.47 15.11 11.64
CA LYS A 83 -5.16 13.71 11.88
C LYS A 83 -5.37 12.88 10.62
N ASP A 84 -6.51 13.01 9.97
CA ASP A 84 -6.82 12.27 8.74
C ASP A 84 -5.82 12.57 7.62
N ARG A 85 -5.38 13.82 7.49
CA ARG A 85 -4.30 14.18 6.54
C ARG A 85 -2.95 13.55 6.88
N LYS A 86 -2.65 13.39 8.16
CA LYS A 86 -1.42 12.72 8.60
C LYS A 86 -1.51 11.24 8.25
N ASP A 87 -2.60 10.59 8.63
CA ASP A 87 -2.83 9.17 8.36
C ASP A 87 -2.78 8.91 6.84
N MET A 88 -3.45 9.73 6.02
CA MET A 88 -3.40 9.61 4.55
C MET A 88 -1.98 9.81 3.97
N ARG A 89 -1.16 10.66 4.60
CA ARG A 89 0.24 10.85 4.19
C ARG A 89 1.07 9.61 4.49
N ASP A 90 0.86 9.00 5.65
CA ASP A 90 1.55 7.79 6.06
C ASP A 90 1.12 6.61 5.14
N ASP A 91 -0.18 6.43 4.88
CA ASP A 91 -0.72 5.45 3.92
C ASP A 91 -0.12 5.63 2.51
N MET A 92 0.04 6.88 2.05
CA MET A 92 0.68 7.16 0.76
C MET A 92 2.17 6.82 0.73
N LYS A 93 2.85 6.92 1.88
CA LYS A 93 4.26 6.58 2.02
C LYS A 93 4.43 5.06 1.98
N GLU A 94 3.66 4.32 2.77
CA GLU A 94 3.66 2.85 2.81
C GLU A 94 3.38 2.28 1.41
N ARG A 95 2.31 2.73 0.75
CA ARG A 95 2.00 2.31 -0.64
C ARG A 95 3.14 2.58 -1.63
N ARG A 96 3.95 3.62 -1.40
CA ARG A 96 5.10 3.93 -2.26
C ARG A 96 6.25 2.97 -2.00
N GLU A 97 6.44 2.55 -0.77
CA GLU A 97 7.43 1.54 -0.37
C GLU A 97 7.04 0.17 -0.94
N ASP A 98 5.80 -0.27 -0.74
CA ASP A 98 5.22 -1.49 -1.32
C ASP A 98 5.40 -1.56 -2.83
N ARG A 99 5.12 -0.45 -3.52
CA ARG A 99 5.30 -0.39 -4.98
C ARG A 99 6.76 -0.53 -5.40
N LYS A 100 7.71 -0.05 -4.59
CA LYS A 100 9.15 -0.22 -4.89
C LYS A 100 9.56 -1.67 -4.70
N GLU A 101 9.12 -2.31 -3.63
CA GLU A 101 9.38 -3.73 -3.33
C GLU A 101 8.86 -4.62 -4.44
N LEU A 102 7.58 -4.47 -4.80
CA LEU A 102 6.97 -5.21 -5.92
C LEU A 102 7.73 -5.04 -7.25
N ASN A 103 8.37 -3.89 -7.47
CA ASN A 103 9.20 -3.68 -8.67
C ASN A 103 10.54 -4.41 -8.60
N LYS A 104 11.15 -4.53 -7.41
CA LYS A 104 12.35 -5.33 -7.19
C LYS A 104 12.06 -6.81 -7.41
N ASP A 105 11.01 -7.35 -6.79
CA ASP A 105 10.64 -8.77 -6.94
C ASP A 105 10.36 -9.13 -8.40
N ARG A 106 9.72 -8.19 -9.13
CA ARG A 106 9.49 -8.34 -10.57
C ARG A 106 10.78 -8.36 -11.40
N LYS A 107 11.82 -7.63 -10.97
CA LYS A 107 13.14 -7.58 -11.63
C LYS A 107 13.91 -8.86 -11.33
N GLU A 108 13.98 -9.27 -10.07
CA GLU A 108 14.64 -10.50 -9.61
C GLU A 108 14.04 -11.71 -10.33
N ARG A 109 12.72 -11.87 -10.30
CA ARG A 109 12.01 -12.94 -11.03
C ARG A 109 12.28 -12.92 -12.54
N ARG A 110 12.57 -11.74 -13.13
CA ARG A 110 12.94 -11.64 -14.56
C ARG A 110 14.38 -12.12 -14.79
N GLU A 111 15.29 -11.86 -13.86
CA GLU A 111 16.68 -12.31 -13.87
C GLU A 111 16.75 -13.83 -13.68
N ASP A 112 16.08 -14.42 -12.69
CA ASP A 112 16.02 -15.88 -12.49
C ASP A 112 15.51 -16.62 -13.73
N ARG A 113 14.52 -16.01 -14.42
CA ARG A 113 13.98 -16.58 -15.66
C ARG A 113 14.98 -16.51 -16.81
N LYS A 114 15.88 -15.52 -16.85
CA LYS A 114 16.93 -15.40 -17.86
C LYS A 114 18.06 -16.39 -17.57
N GLU A 115 18.56 -16.44 -16.34
CA GLU A 115 19.62 -17.37 -15.92
C GLU A 115 19.23 -18.82 -16.25
N ARG A 116 18.00 -19.22 -15.88
CA ARG A 116 17.49 -20.55 -16.22
C ARG A 116 17.34 -20.83 -17.72
N ARG A 117 17.25 -19.80 -18.57
CA ARG A 117 17.25 -19.97 -20.04
C ARG A 117 18.65 -20.12 -20.60
N GLU A 118 19.65 -19.56 -19.91
CA GLU A 118 21.06 -19.62 -20.29
C GLU A 118 21.70 -20.93 -19.82
N ASP A 119 21.20 -21.52 -18.72
CA ASP A 119 21.61 -22.84 -18.22
C ASP A 119 21.05 -24.06 -19.00
N ARG A 120 20.19 -23.83 -20.01
CA ARG A 120 19.57 -24.88 -20.85
C ARG A 120 20.14 -24.90 -22.26
#